data_AF-A0A1K0FKW6-F1
#
_entry.id   AF-A0A1K0FKW6-F1
#
_cell.length_a   1.000
_cell.length_b   1.000
_cell.length_c   1.000
_cell.angle_alpha   90.00
_cell.angle_beta   90.00
_cell.angle_gamma   90.00
#
_symmetry.space_group_name_H-M   'P 1'
#
loop_
_entity.id
_entity.type
_entity.pdbx_description
1 polymer ?
#
loop_
_entity_poly.entity_id
_entity_poly.type
_entity_poly.pdbx_seq_one_letter_code
_entity_poly.pdbx_strand_id
1 'polypeptide(L)'
;MTDHDDWTDTLRPFLPEDPTPEPPADDPAPEPQDGFTLPEPAGMLPFPEVEPAGGVAWVVGGQLVGDPAGDAAHWFEQAANGYCVPSSIAQIVSEYSGSHHADESAFVARANALHLFTIGPDGVPSMGIDGAHALLEDAGVPADIEIGIGVDTLVGYLAEGRRVMLAVDSDEIWYGREDEAAADHAVVLTGVDTTRGVAILSDPGTPDGNMLEVPLDVLADAWADGGNAALVCDYPPGEVPGPAFVDAEPGGPVVEVVPAVLPAGDAPAGVVTGAAVPGAADEPSGQVEAVVSWLVERPYVVLPVLLVGGAILARRR
;
A
#
# COMPACT_ATOMS: atom_id res chain seq x y z
N MET A 1 -55.87 -33.76 9.64
CA MET A 1 -54.62 -33.96 8.87
C MET A 1 -54.33 -32.62 8.23
N THR A 2 -53.15 -32.10 8.52
CA THR A 2 -52.78 -30.70 8.65
C THR A 2 -52.67 -29.91 7.34
N ASP A 3 -52.77 -28.61 7.53
CA ASP A 3 -52.87 -27.49 6.60
C ASP A 3 -51.53 -27.10 5.95
N HIS A 4 -51.67 -26.36 4.85
CA HIS A 4 -50.80 -25.34 4.25
C HIS A 4 -49.27 -25.52 4.22
N ASP A 5 -48.78 -25.74 3.00
CA ASP A 5 -47.47 -25.26 2.55
C ASP A 5 -47.49 -23.72 2.46
N ASP A 6 -46.97 -23.05 3.48
CA ASP A 6 -46.60 -21.64 3.41
C ASP A 6 -45.23 -21.44 4.07
N TRP A 7 -44.19 -21.44 3.25
CA TRP A 7 -42.81 -21.20 3.66
C TRP A 7 -42.39 -19.73 3.48
N THR A 8 -43.33 -18.78 3.45
CA THR A 8 -43.03 -17.36 3.25
C THR A 8 -43.09 -16.46 4.49
N ASP A 9 -43.29 -16.99 5.70
CA ASP A 9 -43.53 -16.16 6.91
C ASP A 9 -42.35 -15.99 7.90
N THR A 10 -41.11 -16.38 7.53
CA THR A 10 -39.91 -16.17 8.37
C THR A 10 -38.96 -15.06 7.90
N LEU A 11 -39.29 -14.32 6.84
CA LEU A 11 -38.45 -13.22 6.31
C LEU A 11 -39.09 -11.83 6.39
N ARG A 12 -40.15 -11.67 7.19
CA ARG A 12 -40.91 -10.41 7.27
C ARG A 12 -40.25 -9.17 7.90
N PRO A 13 -39.12 -9.19 8.61
CA PRO A 13 -38.50 -7.94 9.08
C PRO A 13 -37.60 -7.23 8.05
N PHE A 14 -37.41 -7.76 6.83
CA PHE A 14 -36.40 -7.25 5.87
C PHE A 14 -36.91 -6.94 4.46
N LEU A 15 -38.22 -6.82 4.26
CA LEU A 15 -38.76 -6.29 2.99
C LEU A 15 -38.92 -4.76 3.09
N PRO A 16 -38.43 -3.99 2.11
CA PRO A 16 -38.66 -2.54 2.07
C PRO A 16 -40.16 -2.24 1.86
N GLU A 17 -40.66 -1.22 2.56
CA GLU A 17 -42.02 -0.70 2.40
C GLU A 17 -42.26 -0.16 0.97
N ASP A 18 -43.53 -0.18 0.52
CA ASP A 18 -43.98 0.33 -0.78
C ASP A 18 -43.44 1.75 -1.06
N PRO A 19 -43.11 2.08 -2.33
CA PRO A 19 -42.52 3.36 -2.66
C PRO A 19 -43.50 4.52 -2.39
N THR A 20 -43.05 5.50 -1.60
CA THR A 20 -43.68 6.81 -1.43
C THR A 20 -43.91 7.50 -2.78
N PRO A 21 -45.04 8.22 -2.97
CA PRO A 21 -45.34 8.88 -4.23
C PRO A 21 -44.40 10.06 -4.50
N GLU A 22 -43.98 10.21 -5.77
CA GLU A 22 -43.11 11.30 -6.26
C GLU A 22 -43.73 12.68 -5.99
N PRO A 23 -42.93 13.70 -5.61
CA PRO A 23 -43.38 15.08 -5.53
C PRO A 23 -43.53 15.69 -6.94
N PRO A 24 -44.42 16.69 -7.13
CA PRO A 24 -44.70 17.26 -8.43
C PRO A 24 -43.50 18.03 -9.00
N ALA A 25 -43.39 18.02 -10.34
CA ALA A 25 -42.44 18.78 -11.12
C ALA A 25 -42.76 20.29 -11.15
N ASP A 26 -41.70 21.08 -11.36
CA ASP A 26 -41.60 22.52 -11.64
C ASP A 26 -41.40 23.47 -10.45
N ASP A 27 -40.13 23.80 -10.20
CA ASP A 27 -39.66 25.19 -10.05
C ASP A 27 -38.24 25.28 -10.64
N PRO A 28 -37.91 26.31 -11.46
CA PRO A 28 -36.58 26.42 -12.05
C PRO A 28 -35.52 26.73 -10.99
N ALA A 29 -34.36 26.09 -11.11
CA ALA A 29 -33.22 26.26 -10.20
C ALA A 29 -32.81 27.74 -10.05
N PRO A 30 -32.51 28.23 -8.84
CA PRO A 30 -31.89 29.54 -8.68
C PRO A 30 -30.47 29.50 -9.28
N GLU A 31 -30.10 30.56 -10.01
CA GLU A 31 -28.76 30.77 -10.58
C GLU A 31 -27.66 30.63 -9.50
N PRO A 32 -26.46 30.13 -9.86
CA PRO A 32 -25.39 29.90 -8.90
C PRO A 32 -24.97 31.24 -8.26
N GLN A 33 -25.16 31.35 -6.95
CA GLN A 33 -24.64 32.47 -6.19
C GLN A 33 -23.16 32.20 -5.90
N ASP A 34 -22.32 33.15 -6.31
CA ASP A 34 -20.90 33.20 -6.03
C ASP A 34 -20.61 33.04 -4.53
N GLY A 35 -19.64 32.16 -4.21
CA GLY A 35 -18.86 32.25 -2.98
C GLY A 35 -19.43 31.53 -1.75
N PHE A 36 -19.21 30.22 -1.66
CA PHE A 36 -19.10 29.55 -0.37
C PHE A 36 -17.63 29.56 0.08
N THR A 37 -17.23 30.60 0.81
CA THR A 37 -15.97 30.63 1.55
C THR A 37 -16.10 29.76 2.80
N LEU A 38 -15.30 28.69 2.89
CA LEU A 38 -15.06 27.96 4.12
C LEU A 38 -14.40 28.92 5.14
N PRO A 39 -14.82 28.95 6.41
CA PRO A 39 -14.10 29.71 7.43
C PRO A 39 -12.70 29.11 7.63
N GLU A 40 -11.66 29.94 7.55
CA GLU A 40 -10.28 29.54 7.83
C GLU A 40 -10.17 28.96 9.25
N PRO A 41 -9.44 27.84 9.45
CA PRO A 41 -9.11 27.39 10.80
C PRO A 41 -8.16 28.41 11.43
N ALA A 42 -8.71 29.27 12.29
CA ALA A 42 -7.93 30.22 13.07
C ALA A 42 -6.93 29.44 13.95
N GLY A 43 -5.66 29.43 13.56
CA GLY A 43 -4.57 28.84 14.34
C GLY A 43 -3.41 28.22 13.55
N MET A 44 -3.56 27.95 12.25
CA MET A 44 -2.44 27.48 11.43
C MET A 44 -1.64 28.67 10.89
N LEU A 45 -0.32 28.69 11.15
CA LEU A 45 0.56 29.66 10.51
C LEU A 45 0.55 29.40 8.98
N PRO A 46 0.45 30.45 8.13
CA PRO A 46 0.47 30.24 6.69
C PRO A 46 1.85 29.70 6.27
N PHE A 47 1.86 28.58 5.54
CA PHE A 47 3.05 28.12 4.83
C PHE A 47 3.34 29.06 3.65
N PRO A 48 4.60 29.37 3.37
CA PRO A 48 4.95 30.18 2.21
C PRO A 48 4.55 29.44 0.93
N GLU A 49 3.89 30.16 0.04
CA GLU A 49 3.55 29.73 -1.32
C GLU A 49 4.85 29.42 -2.08
N VAL A 50 5.09 28.14 -2.38
CA VAL A 50 6.24 27.70 -3.18
C VAL A 50 5.83 27.77 -4.64
N GLU A 51 6.32 28.81 -5.33
CA GLU A 51 6.31 28.91 -6.79
C GLU A 51 6.89 27.63 -7.43
N PRO A 52 6.43 27.20 -8.62
CA PRO A 52 6.84 25.93 -9.20
C PRO A 52 8.36 25.91 -9.41
N ALA A 53 9.03 25.06 -8.63
CA ALA A 53 10.47 24.99 -8.61
C ALA A 53 11.00 24.47 -9.96
N GLY A 54 11.58 25.38 -10.74
CA GLY A 54 12.59 24.97 -11.71
C GLY A 54 13.72 24.27 -10.97
N GLY A 55 14.09 23.08 -11.45
CA GLY A 55 15.29 22.31 -11.08
C GLY A 55 15.61 22.32 -9.59
N VAL A 56 15.16 21.29 -8.87
CA VAL A 56 15.63 21.00 -7.51
C VAL A 56 17.16 21.02 -7.50
N ALA A 57 17.73 22.09 -6.95
CA ALA A 57 19.15 22.24 -6.73
C ALA A 57 19.50 21.43 -5.49
N TRP A 58 19.50 20.10 -5.64
CA TRP A 58 20.08 19.21 -4.66
C TRP A 58 21.57 19.55 -4.59
N VAL A 59 22.05 19.80 -3.38
CA VAL A 59 23.44 20.10 -3.04
C VAL A 59 23.84 21.60 -3.06
N VAL A 60 23.68 22.25 -1.90
CA VAL A 60 24.59 23.33 -1.47
C VAL A 60 25.54 22.74 -0.41
N GLY A 61 26.70 22.27 -0.85
CA GLY A 61 27.81 21.87 0.03
C GLY A 61 27.87 20.40 0.48
N GLY A 62 27.05 19.51 -0.09
CA GLY A 62 27.10 18.05 0.17
C GLY A 62 27.64 17.20 -0.98
N GLN A 63 27.69 15.88 -0.80
CA GLN A 63 27.95 14.89 -1.86
C GLN A 63 26.77 13.92 -1.89
N LEU A 64 25.81 14.21 -2.77
CA LEU A 64 24.70 13.33 -3.11
C LEU A 64 25.20 12.22 -4.04
N VAL A 65 24.90 10.98 -3.68
CA VAL A 65 25.15 9.77 -4.48
C VAL A 65 23.80 9.12 -4.80
N GLY A 66 23.59 8.69 -6.05
CA GLY A 66 22.30 8.22 -6.57
C GLY A 66 21.58 9.25 -7.44
N ASP A 67 20.34 8.96 -7.86
CA ASP A 67 19.50 9.84 -8.68
C ASP A 67 18.06 9.95 -8.14
N PRO A 68 17.87 10.47 -6.91
CA PRO A 68 16.54 10.57 -6.31
C PRO A 68 15.55 11.40 -7.14
N ALA A 69 16.03 12.39 -7.90
CA ALA A 69 15.16 13.22 -8.73
C ALA A 69 14.65 12.49 -9.97
N GLY A 70 15.49 11.63 -10.58
CA GLY A 70 15.09 10.74 -11.67
C GLY A 70 14.12 9.67 -11.19
N ASP A 71 14.48 8.98 -10.11
CA ASP A 71 13.72 7.86 -9.56
C ASP A 71 12.32 8.29 -9.06
N ALA A 72 12.20 9.51 -8.52
CA ALA A 72 10.95 10.09 -8.04
C ALA A 72 9.85 10.22 -9.11
N ALA A 73 10.19 10.23 -10.40
CA ALA A 73 9.23 10.30 -11.48
C ALA A 73 8.39 9.02 -11.65
N HIS A 74 8.85 7.91 -11.06
CA HIS A 74 8.22 6.59 -11.17
C HIS A 74 7.56 6.12 -9.88
N TRP A 75 7.67 6.90 -8.81
CA TRP A 75 7.08 6.59 -7.52
C TRP A 75 5.55 6.78 -7.51
N PHE A 76 4.87 5.92 -6.75
CA PHE A 76 3.47 6.06 -6.36
C PHE A 76 3.24 5.42 -4.98
N GLU A 77 2.19 5.86 -4.27
CA GLU A 77 1.74 5.25 -3.02
C GLU A 77 1.03 3.91 -3.32
N GLN A 78 1.32 2.88 -2.53
CA GLN A 78 0.66 1.58 -2.63
C GLN A 78 -0.85 1.71 -2.36
N ALA A 79 -1.66 0.95 -3.10
CA ALA A 79 -3.12 0.99 -2.97
C ALA A 79 -3.64 0.21 -1.75
N ALA A 80 -2.87 -0.74 -1.23
CA ALA A 80 -3.27 -1.57 -0.09
C ALA A 80 -2.07 -2.09 0.72
N ASN A 81 -2.27 -2.34 2.01
CA ASN A 81 -1.27 -3.00 2.87
C ASN A 81 -0.78 -4.31 2.25
N GLY A 82 0.52 -4.57 2.36
CA GLY A 82 1.18 -5.74 1.76
C GLY A 82 1.66 -5.56 0.32
N TYR A 83 1.37 -4.41 -0.32
CA TYR A 83 1.80 -4.09 -1.68
C TYR A 83 3.08 -3.23 -1.78
N CYS A 84 3.82 -3.04 -0.68
CA CYS A 84 5.06 -2.24 -0.67
C CYS A 84 6.12 -2.82 -1.63
N VAL A 85 6.27 -4.15 -1.65
CA VAL A 85 7.17 -4.86 -2.58
C VAL A 85 6.76 -4.71 -4.05
N PRO A 86 5.53 -5.09 -4.49
CA PRO A 86 5.16 -4.95 -5.89
C PRO A 86 5.14 -3.49 -6.36
N SER A 87 4.86 -2.51 -5.47
CA SER A 87 4.96 -1.08 -5.80
C SER A 87 6.41 -0.64 -6.02
N SER A 88 7.32 -1.02 -5.11
CA SER A 88 8.75 -0.74 -5.26
C SER A 88 9.34 -1.39 -6.52
N ILE A 89 8.92 -2.62 -6.84
CA ILE A 89 9.33 -3.31 -8.07
C ILE A 89 8.78 -2.60 -9.31
N ALA A 90 7.53 -2.14 -9.30
CA ALA A 90 6.96 -1.39 -10.41
C ALA A 90 7.72 -0.10 -10.70
N GLN A 91 8.15 0.61 -9.65
CA GLN A 91 9.02 1.77 -9.78
C GLN A 91 10.35 1.40 -10.44
N ILE A 92 11.06 0.40 -9.91
CA ILE A 92 12.35 -0.06 -10.46
C ILE A 92 12.19 -0.48 -11.93
N VAL A 93 11.22 -1.34 -12.24
CA VAL A 93 10.99 -1.85 -13.61
C VAL A 93 10.61 -0.72 -14.58
N SER A 94 9.96 0.36 -14.10
CA SER A 94 9.69 1.54 -14.93
C SER A 94 10.96 2.19 -15.46
N GLU A 95 12.03 2.19 -14.68
CA GLU A 95 13.32 2.78 -15.06
C GLU A 95 14.05 1.91 -16.08
N TYR A 96 14.04 0.58 -15.90
CA TYR A 96 14.67 -0.34 -16.83
C TYR A 96 13.92 -0.44 -18.16
N SER A 97 12.59 -0.47 -18.11
CA SER A 97 11.75 -0.59 -19.32
C SER A 97 11.57 0.74 -20.06
N GLY A 98 11.81 1.87 -19.39
CA GLY A 98 11.47 3.20 -19.89
C GLY A 98 9.95 3.44 -20.03
N SER A 99 9.13 2.53 -19.50
CA SER A 99 7.67 2.60 -19.51
C SER A 99 7.19 2.83 -18.09
N HIS A 100 6.57 3.98 -17.84
CA HIS A 100 6.08 4.31 -16.51
C HIS A 100 4.85 3.47 -16.14
N HIS A 101 4.95 2.77 -15.02
CA HIS A 101 3.82 2.10 -14.36
C HIS A 101 3.24 3.06 -13.32
N ALA A 102 1.94 3.35 -13.42
CA ALA A 102 1.26 4.29 -12.54
C ALA A 102 0.72 3.63 -11.26
N ASP A 103 0.71 2.29 -11.21
CA ASP A 103 0.26 1.48 -10.08
C ASP A 103 0.95 0.09 -10.10
N GLU A 104 0.74 -0.68 -9.04
CA GLU A 104 1.32 -2.00 -8.82
C GLU A 104 0.49 -3.16 -9.39
N SER A 105 -0.65 -2.89 -10.04
CA SER A 105 -1.67 -3.91 -10.33
C SER A 105 -1.15 -5.06 -11.20
N ALA A 106 -0.33 -4.75 -12.21
CA ALA A 106 0.30 -5.74 -13.07
C ALA A 106 1.29 -6.63 -12.30
N PHE A 107 2.05 -6.05 -11.36
CA PHE A 107 3.02 -6.75 -10.53
C PHE A 107 2.35 -7.60 -9.46
N VAL A 108 1.24 -7.12 -8.87
CA VAL A 108 0.39 -7.90 -7.97
C VAL A 108 -0.22 -9.09 -8.71
N ALA A 109 -0.76 -8.88 -9.92
CA ALA A 109 -1.32 -9.95 -10.73
C ALA A 109 -0.24 -10.99 -11.08
N ARG A 110 0.97 -10.53 -11.44
CA ARG A 110 2.09 -11.41 -11.76
C ARG A 110 2.59 -12.20 -10.56
N ALA A 111 2.73 -11.55 -9.41
CA ALA A 111 3.11 -12.19 -8.16
C ALA A 111 2.12 -13.27 -7.73
N ASN A 112 0.81 -13.05 -7.91
CA ASN A 112 -0.21 -14.07 -7.69
C ASN A 112 -0.07 -15.27 -8.63
N ALA A 113 0.15 -15.01 -9.93
CA ALA A 113 0.40 -16.06 -10.92
C ALA A 113 1.66 -16.91 -10.62
N LEU A 114 2.65 -16.30 -9.97
CA LEU A 114 3.88 -16.95 -9.54
C LEU A 114 3.82 -17.51 -8.11
N HIS A 115 2.70 -17.33 -7.40
CA HIS A 115 2.50 -17.74 -6.01
C HIS A 115 3.54 -17.17 -5.04
N LEU A 116 3.90 -15.89 -5.20
CA LEU A 116 4.96 -15.23 -4.42
C LEU A 116 4.47 -14.58 -3.11
N PHE A 117 3.15 -14.40 -2.95
CA PHE A 117 2.57 -13.89 -1.71
C PHE A 117 2.51 -14.98 -0.62
N THR A 118 2.81 -14.59 0.61
CA THR A 118 2.60 -15.36 1.82
C THR A 118 1.58 -14.66 2.70
N ILE A 119 0.82 -15.42 3.50
CA ILE A 119 -0.12 -14.86 4.48
C ILE A 119 0.54 -14.90 5.85
N GLY A 120 0.78 -13.73 6.44
CA GLY A 120 1.30 -13.59 7.79
C GLY A 120 0.26 -13.91 8.87
N PRO A 121 0.66 -13.92 10.15
CA PRO A 121 -0.26 -14.09 11.28
C PRO A 121 -1.35 -13.02 11.37
N ASP A 122 -1.10 -11.84 10.80
CA ASP A 122 -2.03 -10.71 10.66
C ASP A 122 -3.11 -10.94 9.60
N GLY A 123 -2.98 -11.99 8.78
CA GLY A 123 -3.90 -12.30 7.70
C GLY A 123 -3.72 -11.44 6.45
N VAL A 124 -2.70 -10.59 6.39
CA VAL A 124 -2.41 -9.73 5.24
C VAL A 124 -1.47 -10.46 4.29
N PRO A 125 -1.78 -10.57 2.99
CA PRO A 125 -0.82 -11.06 2.00
C PRO A 125 0.38 -10.11 1.88
N SER A 126 1.58 -10.64 2.06
CA SER A 126 2.84 -9.90 1.91
C SER A 126 3.85 -10.71 1.09
N MET A 127 4.96 -10.08 0.72
CA MET A 127 6.00 -10.69 -0.10
C MET A 127 7.35 -10.51 0.59
N GLY A 128 8.06 -11.61 0.81
CA GLY A 128 9.44 -11.56 1.32
C GLY A 128 10.46 -11.29 0.21
N ILE A 129 11.72 -11.09 0.60
CA ILE A 129 12.82 -10.74 -0.32
C ILE A 129 13.04 -11.77 -1.45
N ASP A 130 12.85 -13.07 -1.18
CA ASP A 130 12.93 -14.12 -2.21
C ASP A 130 11.84 -13.95 -3.28
N GLY A 131 10.63 -13.55 -2.87
CA GLY A 131 9.54 -13.25 -3.79
C GLY A 131 9.82 -11.98 -4.59
N ALA A 132 10.39 -10.97 -3.95
CA ALA A 132 10.78 -9.74 -4.62
C ALA A 132 11.84 -9.99 -5.71
N HIS A 133 12.87 -10.77 -5.38
CA HIS A 133 13.89 -11.20 -6.32
C HIS A 133 13.29 -11.99 -7.49
N ALA A 134 12.43 -12.98 -7.21
CA ALA A 134 11.76 -13.75 -8.25
C ALA A 134 10.88 -12.88 -9.17
N LEU A 135 10.24 -11.84 -8.64
CA LEU A 135 9.40 -10.93 -9.43
C LEU A 135 10.24 -9.97 -10.30
N LEU A 136 11.39 -9.48 -9.82
CA LEU A 136 12.33 -8.70 -10.65
C LEU A 136 12.93 -9.54 -11.77
N GLU A 137 13.39 -10.77 -11.46
CA GLU A 137 13.90 -11.72 -12.44
C GLU A 137 12.87 -12.04 -13.51
N ASP A 138 11.62 -12.29 -13.10
CA ASP A 138 10.51 -12.52 -14.02
C ASP A 138 10.19 -11.28 -14.87
N ALA A 139 10.35 -10.09 -14.30
CA ALA A 139 10.24 -8.83 -15.03
C ALA A 139 11.43 -8.56 -15.96
N GLY A 140 12.46 -9.41 -15.95
CA GLY A 140 13.65 -9.31 -16.78
C GLY A 140 14.67 -8.27 -16.29
N VAL A 141 14.63 -7.93 -15.00
CA VAL A 141 15.63 -7.10 -14.32
C VAL A 141 16.43 -8.00 -13.37
N PRO A 142 17.62 -8.46 -13.76
CA PRO A 142 18.46 -9.29 -12.91
C PRO A 142 18.89 -8.54 -11.64
N ALA A 143 18.87 -9.24 -10.51
CA ALA A 143 19.23 -8.68 -9.22
C ALA A 143 19.83 -9.75 -8.31
N ASP A 144 20.66 -9.32 -7.35
CA ASP A 144 21.20 -10.18 -6.31
C ASP A 144 20.63 -9.80 -4.94
N ILE A 145 20.43 -10.80 -4.08
CA ILE A 145 20.12 -10.60 -2.66
C ILE A 145 21.44 -10.48 -1.88
N GLU A 146 21.61 -9.35 -1.21
CA GLU A 146 22.72 -9.04 -0.33
C GLU A 146 22.25 -9.09 1.12
N ILE A 147 23.02 -9.73 2.01
CA ILE A 147 22.68 -9.88 3.43
C ILE A 147 23.87 -9.48 4.30
N GLY A 148 23.63 -8.73 5.37
CA GLY A 148 24.68 -8.36 6.34
C GLY A 148 25.68 -7.35 5.78
N ILE A 149 25.34 -6.66 4.69
CA ILE A 149 26.16 -5.59 4.12
C ILE A 149 25.99 -4.28 4.91
N GLY A 150 26.92 -3.34 4.72
CA GLY A 150 26.87 -2.03 5.37
C GLY A 150 26.40 -0.93 4.43
N VAL A 151 26.06 0.23 5.01
CA VAL A 151 25.65 1.43 4.27
C VAL A 151 26.68 1.87 3.23
N ASP A 152 27.98 1.75 3.52
CA ASP A 152 29.05 2.06 2.55
C ASP A 152 28.94 1.24 1.26
N THR A 153 28.49 -0.02 1.36
CA THR A 153 28.24 -0.87 0.18
C THR A 153 27.04 -0.38 -0.62
N LEU A 154 25.96 0.04 0.06
CA LEU A 154 24.80 0.64 -0.61
C LEU A 154 25.19 1.91 -1.38
N VAL A 155 26.01 2.77 -0.77
CA VAL A 155 26.54 3.98 -1.44
C VAL A 155 27.37 3.60 -2.67
N GLY A 156 28.13 2.51 -2.63
CA GLY A 156 28.83 1.95 -3.78
C GLY A 156 27.88 1.58 -4.93
N TYR A 157 26.81 0.85 -4.64
CA TYR A 157 25.80 0.47 -5.64
C TYR A 157 25.08 1.68 -6.24
N LEU A 158 24.73 2.67 -5.43
CA LEU A 158 24.16 3.93 -5.91
C LEU A 158 25.13 4.72 -6.80
N ALA A 159 26.43 4.71 -6.47
CA ALA A 159 27.46 5.36 -7.29
C ALA A 159 27.65 4.67 -8.65
N GLU A 160 27.37 3.37 -8.72
CA GLU A 160 27.30 2.59 -9.97
C GLU A 160 25.98 2.81 -10.72
N GLY A 161 25.02 3.54 -10.14
CA GLY A 161 23.69 3.79 -10.70
C GLY A 161 22.74 2.60 -10.58
N ARG A 162 23.10 1.58 -9.79
CA ARG A 162 22.28 0.37 -9.59
C ARG A 162 21.13 0.67 -8.65
N ARG A 163 19.98 0.05 -8.89
CA ARG A 163 18.79 0.19 -8.02
C ARG A 163 18.87 -0.73 -6.82
N VAL A 164 18.43 -0.21 -5.69
CA VAL A 164 18.53 -0.84 -4.37
C VAL A 164 17.17 -0.78 -3.70
N MET A 165 16.61 -1.94 -3.37
CA MET A 165 15.44 -2.07 -2.52
C MET A 165 15.84 -2.66 -1.17
N LEU A 166 15.32 -2.11 -0.09
CA LEU A 166 15.65 -2.50 1.28
C LEU A 166 14.41 -3.07 1.97
N ALA A 167 14.63 -4.09 2.81
CA ALA A 167 13.64 -4.53 3.79
C ALA A 167 13.91 -3.78 5.11
N VAL A 168 12.97 -2.96 5.55
CA VAL A 168 13.11 -2.08 6.73
C VAL A 168 11.94 -2.26 7.67
N ASP A 169 12.14 -1.91 8.93
CA ASP A 169 11.05 -1.67 9.87
C ASP A 169 10.34 -0.35 9.54
N SER A 170 9.03 -0.40 9.29
CA SER A 170 8.27 0.80 8.93
C SER A 170 8.05 1.78 10.08
N ASP A 171 7.89 1.30 11.32
CA ASP A 171 7.60 2.16 12.47
C ASP A 171 8.81 3.07 12.78
N GLU A 172 10.02 2.56 12.60
CA GLU A 172 11.25 3.32 12.72
C GLU A 172 11.36 4.40 11.64
N ILE A 173 11.07 4.05 10.39
CA ILE A 173 11.14 4.99 9.25
C ILE A 173 10.09 6.10 9.39
N TRP A 174 8.86 5.77 9.75
CA TRP A 174 7.75 6.74 9.79
C TRP A 174 7.70 7.56 11.08
N TYR A 175 8.17 7.02 12.19
CA TYR A 175 8.03 7.66 13.51
C TYR A 175 9.33 7.88 14.27
N GLY A 176 10.47 7.38 13.77
CA GLY A 176 11.77 7.50 14.41
C GLY A 176 11.81 6.84 15.79
N ARG A 177 11.06 5.75 15.95
CA ARG A 177 10.96 5.02 17.21
C ARG A 177 11.75 3.74 17.10
N GLU A 178 12.87 3.66 17.79
CA GLU A 178 13.60 2.40 17.95
C GLU A 178 12.72 1.39 18.69
N ASP A 179 12.54 0.20 18.12
CA ASP A 179 11.94 -0.91 18.85
C ASP A 179 12.61 -2.27 18.54
N GLU A 180 11.93 -3.39 18.78
CA GLU A 180 12.47 -4.74 18.48
C GLU A 180 11.54 -5.47 17.49
N ALA A 181 10.76 -4.71 16.70
CA ALA A 181 9.94 -5.25 15.65
C ALA A 181 10.82 -5.72 14.49
N ALA A 182 10.18 -6.48 13.59
CA ALA A 182 10.88 -7.08 12.46
C ALA A 182 10.59 -6.25 11.23
N ALA A 183 11.56 -6.19 10.31
CA ALA A 183 11.34 -5.56 9.01
C ALA A 183 10.08 -6.10 8.32
N ASP A 184 9.12 -5.21 8.12
CA ASP A 184 7.79 -5.49 7.58
C ASP A 184 7.49 -4.68 6.30
N HIS A 185 8.43 -3.84 5.89
CA HIS A 185 8.25 -2.88 4.82
C HIS A 185 9.38 -2.90 3.79
N ALA A 186 9.06 -2.47 2.58
CA ALA A 186 9.99 -2.40 1.46
C ALA A 186 10.03 -0.99 0.89
N VAL A 187 11.23 -0.45 0.76
CA VAL A 187 11.49 0.89 0.22
C VAL A 187 12.59 0.83 -0.84
N VAL A 188 12.57 1.76 -1.79
CA VAL A 188 13.68 1.94 -2.74
C VAL A 188 14.62 3.02 -2.20
N LEU A 189 15.90 2.68 -2.00
CA LEU A 189 16.93 3.66 -1.68
C LEU A 189 17.37 4.33 -2.98
N THR A 190 17.01 5.60 -3.15
CA THR A 190 17.23 6.36 -4.39
C THR A 190 18.46 7.27 -4.31
N GLY A 191 18.88 7.64 -3.10
CA GLY A 191 20.09 8.42 -2.90
C GLY A 191 20.57 8.51 -1.46
N VAL A 192 21.83 8.93 -1.30
CA VAL A 192 22.42 9.24 0.00
C VAL A 192 23.17 10.57 -0.09
N ASP A 193 22.79 11.53 0.75
CA ASP A 193 23.60 12.71 1.03
C ASP A 193 24.60 12.39 2.15
N THR A 194 25.79 11.98 1.72
CA THR A 194 26.88 11.56 2.63
C THR A 194 27.42 12.70 3.51
N THR A 195 27.12 13.95 3.17
CA THR A 195 27.56 15.11 3.97
C THR A 195 26.55 15.45 5.05
N ARG A 196 25.26 15.33 4.74
CA ARG A 196 24.19 15.52 5.74
C ARG A 196 23.94 14.28 6.59
N GLY A 197 24.38 13.10 6.14
CA GLY A 197 24.05 11.83 6.79
C GLY A 197 22.56 11.51 6.62
N VAL A 198 22.05 11.67 5.40
CA VAL A 198 20.63 11.50 5.07
C VAL A 198 20.49 10.54 3.90
N ALA A 199 19.61 9.56 4.04
CA ALA A 199 19.11 8.73 2.95
C ALA A 199 17.88 9.37 2.32
N ILE A 200 17.70 9.18 1.01
CA ILE A 200 16.54 9.62 0.25
C ILE A 200 15.85 8.37 -0.26
N LEU A 201 14.62 8.16 0.20
CA LEU A 201 13.83 6.97 -0.06
C LEU A 201 12.67 7.27 -1.01
N SER A 202 12.30 6.25 -1.78
CA SER A 202 10.99 6.12 -2.37
C SER A 202 10.23 5.09 -1.53
N ASP A 203 9.33 5.59 -0.70
CA ASP A 203 8.55 4.80 0.24
C ASP A 203 7.11 4.70 -0.25
N PRO A 204 6.63 3.52 -0.68
CA PRO A 204 5.26 3.39 -1.18
C PRO A 204 4.22 3.32 -0.05
N GLY A 205 4.61 3.17 1.21
CA GLY A 205 3.69 2.96 2.35
C GLY A 205 3.12 4.22 2.98
N THR A 206 3.50 5.39 2.47
CA THR A 206 3.00 6.68 2.97
C THR A 206 2.77 7.67 1.82
N PRO A 207 1.71 8.50 1.86
CA PRO A 207 1.41 9.50 0.82
C PRO A 207 2.55 10.50 0.55
N ASP A 208 3.38 10.76 1.55
CA ASP A 208 4.53 11.69 1.47
C ASP A 208 5.86 10.95 1.27
N GLY A 209 5.82 9.71 0.77
CA GLY A 209 6.97 8.82 0.69
C GLY A 209 7.90 9.05 -0.49
N ASN A 210 7.55 9.93 -1.43
CA ASN A 210 8.41 10.26 -2.57
C ASN A 210 9.54 11.22 -2.16
N MET A 211 10.79 10.83 -2.40
CA MET A 211 11.98 11.55 -1.92
C MET A 211 11.98 11.80 -0.41
N LEU A 212 11.48 10.82 0.35
CA LEU A 212 11.47 10.87 1.81
C LEU A 212 12.91 10.93 2.35
N GLU A 213 13.24 12.00 3.09
CA GLU A 213 14.54 12.13 3.74
C GLU A 213 14.51 11.46 5.11
N VAL A 214 15.42 10.49 5.32
CA VAL A 214 15.58 9.77 6.59
C VAL A 214 17.02 9.90 7.08
N PRO A 215 17.26 10.23 8.37
CA PRO A 215 18.60 10.17 8.94
C PRO A 215 19.26 8.80 8.71
N LEU A 216 20.53 8.78 8.35
CA LEU A 216 21.22 7.55 7.95
C LEU A 216 21.38 6.55 9.11
N ASP A 217 21.42 7.04 10.34
CA ASP A 217 21.38 6.23 11.56
C ASP A 217 20.03 5.56 11.75
N VAL A 218 18.92 6.30 11.55
CA VAL A 218 17.56 5.72 11.58
C VAL A 218 17.37 4.67 10.49
N LEU A 219 17.83 4.94 9.26
CA LEU A 219 17.77 3.93 8.20
C LEU A 219 18.59 2.68 8.56
N ALA A 220 19.78 2.86 9.13
CA ALA A 220 20.67 1.75 9.45
C ALA A 220 20.11 0.86 10.56
N ASP A 221 19.39 1.43 11.53
CA ASP A 221 18.73 0.69 12.60
C ASP A 221 17.55 -0.12 12.05
N ALA A 222 16.60 0.56 11.38
CA ALA A 222 15.42 -0.06 10.78
C ALA A 222 15.76 -1.18 9.78
N TRP A 223 16.87 -1.04 9.06
CA TRP A 223 17.37 -2.04 8.12
C TRP A 223 18.08 -3.22 8.79
N ALA A 224 18.68 -3.00 9.97
CA ALA A 224 19.34 -4.05 10.73
C ALA A 224 18.34 -5.09 11.26
N ASP A 225 17.10 -4.71 11.53
CA ASP A 225 16.01 -5.63 11.92
C ASP A 225 15.62 -6.59 10.79
N GLY A 226 15.84 -6.16 9.54
CA GLY A 226 15.76 -7.01 8.35
C GLY A 226 17.02 -7.85 8.09
N GLY A 227 18.01 -7.83 8.98
CA GLY A 227 19.29 -8.50 8.80
C GLY A 227 20.23 -7.79 7.81
N ASN A 228 20.04 -6.48 7.60
CA ASN A 228 20.71 -5.69 6.56
C ASN A 228 20.54 -6.33 5.17
N ALA A 229 19.29 -6.71 4.85
CA ALA A 229 18.94 -7.35 3.60
C ALA A 229 18.61 -6.31 2.52
N ALA A 230 19.27 -6.42 1.37
CA ALA A 230 19.03 -5.58 0.20
C ALA A 230 18.84 -6.44 -1.04
N LEU A 231 17.94 -6.00 -1.92
CA LEU A 231 17.82 -6.52 -3.27
C LEU A 231 18.44 -5.47 -4.22
N VAL A 232 19.48 -5.86 -4.95
CA VAL A 232 20.29 -4.94 -5.74
C VAL A 232 20.32 -5.39 -7.18
N CYS A 233 19.80 -4.57 -8.10
CA CYS A 233 19.84 -4.88 -9.52
C CYS A 233 21.28 -4.96 -10.04
N ASP A 234 21.60 -5.88 -10.95
CA ASP A 234 22.98 -6.20 -11.36
C ASP A 234 23.70 -5.05 -12.09
N TYR A 235 22.96 -4.22 -12.82
CA TYR A 235 23.47 -3.14 -13.66
C TYR A 235 22.52 -1.94 -13.63
N PRO A 236 22.98 -0.71 -13.87
CA PRO A 236 22.12 0.48 -13.93
C PRO A 236 21.11 0.44 -15.10
N PRO A 237 19.96 1.12 -15.00
CA PRO A 237 19.03 1.30 -16.12
C PRO A 237 19.73 1.84 -17.39
N GLY A 238 19.36 1.33 -18.56
CA GLY A 238 19.88 1.76 -19.86
C GLY A 238 21.22 1.16 -20.30
N GLU A 239 21.91 0.37 -19.44
CA GLU A 239 23.13 -0.34 -19.83
C GLU A 239 22.86 -1.54 -20.76
N VAL A 240 21.76 -2.25 -20.51
CA VAL A 240 21.25 -3.34 -21.35
C VAL A 240 19.91 -2.91 -21.92
N PRO A 241 19.53 -3.26 -23.17
CA PRO A 241 18.18 -3.03 -23.66
C PRO A 241 17.16 -3.55 -22.64
N GLY A 242 16.34 -2.65 -22.12
CA GLY A 242 15.40 -2.94 -21.04
C GLY A 242 14.52 -4.14 -21.35
N PRO A 243 14.06 -4.88 -20.33
CA PRO A 243 13.13 -5.95 -20.55
C PRO A 243 11.85 -5.40 -21.18
N ALA A 244 11.35 -6.11 -22.18
CA ALA A 244 9.97 -5.95 -22.60
C ALA A 244 9.10 -6.60 -21.51
N PHE A 245 8.88 -5.91 -20.40
CA PHE A 245 7.87 -6.31 -19.44
C PHE A 245 6.56 -6.34 -20.23
N VAL A 246 6.05 -7.56 -20.46
CA VAL A 246 4.77 -7.75 -21.13
C VAL A 246 3.72 -7.73 -20.04
N ASP A 247 2.87 -6.70 -20.06
CA ASP A 247 1.69 -6.68 -19.21
C ASP A 247 0.97 -8.02 -19.31
N ALA A 248 0.67 -8.64 -18.18
CA ALA A 248 -0.20 -9.80 -18.18
C ALA A 248 -1.54 -9.36 -18.82
N GLU A 249 -1.93 -10.01 -19.93
CA GLU A 249 -3.20 -9.72 -20.61
C GLU A 249 -4.35 -9.65 -19.58
N PRO A 250 -5.20 -8.61 -19.64
CA PRO A 250 -6.32 -8.45 -18.72
C PRO A 250 -7.38 -9.52 -19.03
N GLY A 251 -7.18 -10.72 -18.46
CA GLY A 251 -8.03 -11.87 -18.76
C GLY A 251 -7.75 -13.14 -17.96
N GLY A 252 -6.70 -13.18 -17.14
CA GLY A 252 -6.55 -14.20 -16.11
C GLY A 252 -7.63 -14.03 -15.03
N PRO A 253 -8.10 -15.11 -14.38
CA PRO A 253 -9.08 -14.97 -13.31
C PRO A 253 -8.48 -14.08 -12.20
N VAL A 254 -9.01 -12.87 -12.10
CA VAL A 254 -8.91 -12.05 -10.90
C VAL A 254 -9.57 -12.88 -9.79
N VAL A 255 -8.77 -13.37 -8.85
CA VAL A 255 -9.31 -13.72 -7.54
C VAL A 255 -9.71 -12.40 -6.93
N GLU A 256 -11.00 -12.08 -7.01
CA GLU A 256 -11.59 -11.00 -6.27
C GLU A 256 -11.22 -11.21 -4.80
N VAL A 257 -10.46 -10.27 -4.23
CA VAL A 257 -10.19 -10.26 -2.79
C VAL A 257 -11.53 -10.02 -2.11
N VAL A 258 -12.21 -11.11 -1.78
CA VAL A 258 -13.33 -11.05 -0.86
C VAL A 258 -12.71 -10.66 0.48
N PRO A 259 -13.10 -9.53 1.10
CA PRO A 259 -12.66 -9.25 2.47
C PRO A 259 -13.02 -10.47 3.31
N ALA A 260 -12.03 -11.05 3.97
CA ALA A 260 -12.21 -12.25 4.74
C ALA A 260 -13.23 -11.98 5.87
N VAL A 261 -14.50 -12.29 5.63
CA VAL A 261 -15.38 -12.77 6.68
C VAL A 261 -14.86 -14.16 7.00
N LEU A 262 -13.98 -14.25 7.99
CA LEU A 262 -13.46 -15.52 8.47
C LEU A 262 -14.65 -16.42 8.89
N PRO A 263 -14.83 -17.61 8.32
CA PRO A 263 -15.60 -18.63 9.00
C PRO A 263 -14.84 -19.02 10.26
N ALA A 264 -15.51 -18.96 11.41
CA ALA A 264 -14.95 -19.43 12.68
C ALA A 264 -14.48 -20.89 12.51
N GLY A 265 -13.16 -21.10 12.46
CA GLY A 265 -12.56 -22.41 12.36
C GLY A 265 -12.60 -23.11 13.72
N ASP A 266 -13.10 -24.36 13.73
CA ASP A 266 -12.73 -25.33 14.74
C ASP A 266 -11.21 -25.59 14.67
N ALA A 267 -10.48 -25.20 15.71
CA ALA A 267 -9.07 -25.53 15.87
C ALA A 267 -8.91 -26.98 16.38
N PRO A 268 -7.92 -27.77 15.91
CA PRO A 268 -7.58 -29.02 16.58
C PRO A 268 -6.73 -28.70 17.83
N ALA A 269 -7.30 -28.98 19.01
CA ALA A 269 -6.61 -28.89 20.28
C ALA A 269 -5.55 -29.99 20.44
N GLY A 270 -4.43 -29.61 21.04
CA GLY A 270 -3.43 -30.52 21.58
C GLY A 270 -4.00 -31.44 22.67
N VAL A 271 -3.38 -32.62 22.76
CA VAL A 271 -3.52 -33.62 23.81
C VAL A 271 -3.37 -32.99 25.20
N VAL A 272 -4.35 -33.17 26.11
CA VAL A 272 -4.26 -33.89 27.42
C VAL A 272 -5.68 -34.10 28.00
N THR A 273 -5.83 -35.23 28.67
CA THR A 273 -6.97 -35.94 29.27
C THR A 273 -7.96 -35.19 30.19
N GLY A 274 -9.25 -35.56 30.12
CA GLY A 274 -10.09 -35.86 31.32
C GLY A 274 -11.34 -35.01 31.63
N ALA A 275 -12.52 -35.61 31.43
CA ALA A 275 -13.78 -35.51 32.21
C ALA A 275 -14.71 -34.25 32.18
N ALA A 276 -15.85 -34.42 31.46
CA ALA A 276 -17.28 -34.09 31.74
C ALA A 276 -17.82 -32.76 32.38
N VAL A 277 -18.53 -31.94 31.56
CA VAL A 277 -19.90 -31.27 31.60
C VAL A 277 -20.53 -30.76 32.95
N PRO A 278 -21.43 -29.71 33.05
CA PRO A 278 -21.68 -28.42 32.32
C PRO A 278 -21.88 -27.16 33.25
N GLY A 279 -21.92 -25.94 32.68
CA GLY A 279 -22.43 -24.71 33.33
C GLY A 279 -22.34 -23.46 32.42
N ALA A 280 -23.36 -22.59 32.44
CA ALA A 280 -23.68 -21.58 31.41
C ALA A 280 -23.16 -20.14 31.67
N ALA A 281 -23.24 -19.32 30.60
CA ALA A 281 -23.33 -17.85 30.50
C ALA A 281 -22.04 -16.98 30.56
N ASP A 282 -21.65 -16.35 29.43
CA ASP A 282 -21.80 -14.89 29.14
C ASP A 282 -20.98 -14.50 27.86
N GLU A 283 -21.52 -13.56 27.05
CA GLU A 283 -21.00 -13.08 25.75
C GLU A 283 -19.83 -12.06 25.83
N PRO A 284 -19.07 -11.80 24.74
CA PRO A 284 -18.10 -10.70 24.65
C PRO A 284 -18.61 -9.52 23.77
N SER A 285 -18.81 -8.35 24.37
CA SER A 285 -19.27 -7.10 23.72
C SER A 285 -18.16 -6.22 23.11
N GLY A 286 -16.89 -6.60 23.21
CA GLY A 286 -15.76 -5.71 22.88
C GLY A 286 -15.44 -5.52 21.39
N GLN A 287 -15.92 -6.42 20.51
CA GLN A 287 -15.51 -6.41 19.09
C GLN A 287 -16.34 -5.46 18.23
N VAL A 288 -17.60 -5.20 18.60
CA VAL A 288 -18.48 -4.30 17.85
C VAL A 288 -18.13 -2.84 18.13
N GLU A 289 -17.76 -2.49 19.36
CA GLU A 289 -17.34 -1.13 19.71
C GLU A 289 -16.05 -0.71 19.00
N ALA A 290 -15.09 -1.63 18.81
CA ALA A 290 -13.84 -1.34 18.11
C ALA A 290 -14.05 -1.00 16.62
N VAL A 291 -14.93 -1.75 15.94
CA VAL A 291 -15.26 -1.54 14.52
C VAL A 291 -16.08 -0.27 14.33
N VAL A 292 -17.03 0.00 15.25
CA VAL A 292 -17.86 1.21 15.20
C VAL A 292 -17.02 2.45 15.50
N SER A 293 -16.07 2.40 16.45
CA SER A 293 -15.16 3.51 16.74
C SER A 293 -14.28 3.86 15.54
N TRP A 294 -13.72 2.84 14.86
CA TRP A 294 -12.89 3.02 13.67
C TRP A 294 -13.65 3.68 12.50
N LEU A 295 -14.92 3.31 12.29
CA LEU A 295 -15.78 3.89 11.25
C LEU A 295 -16.23 5.32 11.56
N VAL A 296 -16.48 5.62 12.84
CA VAL A 296 -16.91 6.96 13.28
C VAL A 296 -15.75 7.96 13.24
N GLU A 297 -14.52 7.52 13.50
CA GLU A 297 -13.32 8.36 13.45
C GLU A 297 -12.84 8.68 12.02
N ARG A 298 -13.27 7.91 11.01
CA ARG A 298 -12.80 8.05 9.61
C ARG A 298 -13.94 8.13 8.58
N PRO A 299 -14.84 9.13 8.66
CA PRO A 299 -16.04 9.20 7.82
C PRO A 299 -15.77 9.38 6.31
N TYR A 300 -14.55 9.76 5.93
CA TYR A 300 -14.11 9.93 4.53
C TYR A 300 -13.72 8.61 3.84
N VAL A 301 -13.49 7.53 4.58
CA VAL A 301 -13.12 6.20 4.02
C VAL A 301 -14.28 5.54 3.29
N VAL A 302 -15.52 5.95 3.55
CA VAL A 302 -16.73 5.40 2.89
C VAL A 302 -17.20 6.26 1.70
N LEU A 303 -16.58 7.42 1.46
CA LEU A 303 -17.15 8.46 0.59
C LEU A 303 -16.74 8.49 -0.91
N PRO A 304 -15.83 7.67 -1.47
CA PRO A 304 -15.71 7.59 -2.93
C PRO A 304 -16.52 6.45 -3.59
N VAL A 305 -17.09 5.50 -2.84
CA VAL A 305 -17.80 4.35 -3.47
C VAL A 305 -19.23 4.68 -3.93
N LEU A 306 -19.83 5.80 -3.49
CA LEU A 306 -21.20 6.17 -3.88
C LEU A 306 -21.33 7.19 -5.02
N LEU A 307 -20.25 7.78 -5.54
CA LEU A 307 -20.34 8.81 -6.60
C LEU A 307 -19.97 8.32 -8.01
N VAL A 308 -19.29 7.18 -8.17
CA VAL A 308 -19.03 6.60 -9.52
C VAL A 308 -20.19 5.70 -9.98
N GLY A 309 -20.91 5.05 -9.06
CA GLY A 309 -22.06 4.20 -9.39
C GLY A 309 -23.28 4.95 -9.95
N GLY A 310 -23.46 6.22 -9.58
CA GLY A 310 -24.58 7.05 -10.06
C GLY A 310 -24.42 7.56 -11.50
N ALA A 311 -23.18 7.77 -11.97
CA ALA A 311 -22.93 8.33 -13.30
C ALA A 311 -23.07 7.29 -14.44
N ILE A 312 -22.94 6.00 -14.14
CA ILE A 312 -22.98 4.92 -15.15
C ILE A 312 -24.43 4.51 -15.49
N LEU A 313 -25.40 4.71 -14.59
CA LEU A 313 -26.80 4.35 -14.87
C LEU A 313 -27.61 5.42 -15.63
N ALA A 314 -27.12 6.66 -15.74
CA ALA A 314 -27.83 7.76 -16.40
C ALA A 314 -27.62 7.87 -17.93
N ARG A 315 -26.74 7.05 -18.53
CA ARG A 315 -26.45 7.07 -19.99
C ARG A 315 -27.12 5.96 -20.81
N ARG A 316 -28.04 5.19 -20.21
CA ARG A 316 -28.88 4.21 -20.93
C ARG A 316 -30.37 4.45 -20.68
N ARG A 317 -30.88 5.58 -21.18
CA ARG A 317 -32.27 5.72 -21.63
C ARG A 317 -32.29 6.59 -22.88
#